data_AF-A0A426CJT0-F1
#
_entry.id   AF-A0A426CJT0-F1
#
_cell.length_a   1.000
_cell.length_b   1.000
_cell.length_c   1.000
_cell.angle_alpha   90.00
_cell.angle_beta   90.00
_cell.angle_gamma   90.00
#
_symmetry.space_group_name_H-M   'P 1'
#
loop_
_entity.id
_entity.type
_entity.pdbx_description
1 polymer ?
#
loop_
_entity_poly.entity_id
_entity_poly.type
_entity_poly.pdbx_seq_one_letter_code
_entity_poly.pdbx_strand_id
1 'polypeptide(L)' 'MNHTHKERVGRIGKERANLTANVPVSLIQEIDARAEAVNLNRSAYTALILKKWKEEGCPPVTEADRALQLLKGMLDKNKG' A
#
# COMPACT_ATOMS: atom_id res chain seq x y z
N MET A 1 0.28 -45.29 -12.92
CA MET A 1 -0.10 -44.92 -11.54
C MET A 1 -0.18 -43.41 -11.49
N ASN A 2 -1.42 -42.88 -11.47
CA ASN A 2 -1.73 -41.46 -11.52
C ASN A 2 -1.61 -40.89 -10.11
N HIS A 3 -0.68 -39.97 -9.86
CA HIS A 3 -0.65 -39.21 -8.63
C HIS A 3 -1.48 -37.93 -8.82
N THR A 4 -2.70 -38.01 -8.29
CA THR A 4 -3.74 -37.00 -8.43
C THR A 4 -3.39 -35.73 -7.67
N HIS A 5 -3.57 -34.63 -8.38
CA HIS A 5 -3.73 -33.26 -7.94
C HIS A 5 -4.53 -33.17 -6.63
N LYS A 6 -3.96 -32.58 -5.58
CA LYS A 6 -4.73 -32.01 -4.47
C LYS A 6 -4.44 -30.50 -4.45
N GLU A 7 -5.13 -29.79 -5.33
CA GLU A 7 -5.39 -28.37 -5.14
C GLU A 7 -6.06 -28.19 -3.77
N ARG A 8 -5.35 -27.53 -2.85
CA ARG A 8 -5.97 -27.04 -1.63
C ARG A 8 -6.87 -25.87 -2.03
N VAL A 9 -8.15 -26.17 -2.24
CA VAL A 9 -9.22 -25.19 -2.43
C VAL A 9 -9.10 -24.11 -1.34
N GLY A 10 -8.88 -22.88 -1.79
CA GLY A 10 -8.59 -21.72 -0.97
C GLY A 10 -9.66 -21.42 0.07
N ARG A 11 -9.22 -21.15 1.30
CA ARG A 11 -9.99 -20.33 2.21
C ARG A 11 -9.87 -18.90 1.71
N ILE A 12 -10.89 -18.39 0.99
CA ILE A 12 -11.02 -16.96 0.73
C ILE A 12 -11.45 -16.29 2.05
N GLY A 13 -10.54 -16.26 3.03
CA GLY A 13 -10.59 -15.25 4.06
C GLY A 13 -10.32 -13.92 3.36
N LYS A 14 -11.16 -12.90 3.58
CA LYS A 14 -10.93 -11.56 3.04
C LYS A 14 -9.50 -11.14 3.43
N GLU A 15 -8.55 -11.21 2.50
CA GLU A 15 -7.15 -10.94 2.78
C GLU A 15 -7.01 -9.47 3.18
N ARG A 16 -6.88 -9.24 4.48
CA ARG A 16 -6.62 -7.92 5.05
C ARG A 16 -5.14 -7.85 5.37
N ALA A 17 -4.45 -6.85 4.81
CA ALA A 17 -3.09 -6.52 5.17
C ALA A 17 -3.08 -5.21 5.97
N ASN A 18 -2.14 -5.08 6.90
CA ASN A 18 -1.90 -3.84 7.62
C ASN A 18 -0.87 -3.00 6.87
N LEU A 19 -1.14 -1.70 6.73
CA LEU A 19 -0.21 -0.71 6.19
C LEU A 19 0.33 0.14 7.35
N THR A 20 1.65 0.19 7.49
CA THR A 20 2.34 1.06 8.45
C THR A 20 3.32 1.95 7.70
N ALA A 21 3.35 3.24 8.03
CA ALA A 21 4.26 4.20 7.42
C ALA A 21 4.78 5.19 8.48
N ASN A 22 6.05 5.57 8.33
CA ASN A 22 6.63 6.68 9.09
C ASN A 22 6.46 7.95 8.25
N VAL A 23 5.68 8.90 8.76
CA VAL A 23 5.40 10.17 8.10
C VAL A 23 5.45 11.32 9.10
N PRO A 24 5.63 12.57 8.65
CA PRO A 24 5.57 13.73 9.54
C PRO A 24 4.23 13.83 10.27
N VAL A 25 4.27 14.28 11.53
CA VAL A 25 3.06 14.47 12.35
C VAL A 25 2.09 15.45 11.70
N SER A 26 2.59 16.47 11.01
CA SER A 26 1.76 17.45 10.29
C SER A 26 0.89 16.79 9.21
N LEU A 27 1.42 15.80 8.50
CA LEU A 27 0.65 15.07 7.48
C LEU A 27 -0.49 14.25 8.14
N ILE A 28 -0.23 13.65 9.31
CA ILE A 28 -1.26 12.92 10.05
C ILE A 28 -2.38 13.87 10.50
N GLN A 29 -2.04 15.05 11.02
CA GLN A 29 -3.03 16.06 11.42
C GLN A 29 -3.89 16.52 10.23
N GLU A 30 -3.27 16.70 9.06
CA GLU A 30 -3.99 17.08 7.85
C GLU A 30 -4.96 15.98 7.39
N ILE A 31 -4.52 14.71 7.45
CA ILE A 31 -5.36 13.56 7.15
C ILE A 31 -6.54 13.47 8.14
N ASP A 32 -6.30 13.67 9.43
CA ASP A 32 -7.35 13.63 10.46
C ASP A 32 -8.41 14.72 10.23
N ALA A 33 -7.98 15.96 10.00
CA ALA A 33 -8.89 17.08 9.74
C ALA A 33 -9.77 16.82 8.50
N ARG A 34 -9.17 16.28 7.43
CA ARG A 34 -9.91 15.93 6.21
C ARG A 34 -10.84 14.75 6.42
N ALA A 35 -10.46 13.76 7.23
CA ALA A 35 -11.29 12.61 7.56
C ALA A 35 -12.50 13.04 8.40
N GLU A 36 -12.30 13.92 9.38
CA GLU A 36 -13.37 14.49 10.22
C GLU A 36 -14.39 15.26 9.38
N ALA A 37 -13.93 16.07 8.42
CA ALA A 37 -14.80 16.83 7.51
C ALA A 37 -15.78 15.96 6.70
N VAL A 38 -15.48 14.67 6.53
CA VAL A 38 -16.33 13.69 5.84
C VAL A 38 -16.86 12.58 6.75
N ASN A 39 -16.79 12.76 8.08
CA ASN A 39 -17.22 11.78 9.09
C ASN A 39 -16.58 10.39 8.94
N LEU A 40 -15.29 10.34 8.61
CA LEU A 40 -14.51 9.10 8.54
C LEU A 40 -13.41 9.09 9.58
N ASN A 41 -13.01 7.89 10.00
CA ASN A 41 -11.76 7.72 10.73
C ASN A 41 -10.56 7.74 9.78
N ARG A 42 -9.38 8.07 10.31
CA ARG A 42 -8.11 8.13 9.57
C ARG A 42 -7.89 6.93 8.65
N SER A 43 -8.03 5.72 9.18
CA SER A 43 -7.76 4.49 8.43
C SER A 43 -8.71 4.29 7.26
N ALA A 44 -10.01 4.54 7.44
CA ALA A 44 -11.02 4.46 6.40
C ALA A 44 -10.79 5.52 5.33
N TYR A 45 -10.46 6.74 5.73
CA TYR A 45 -10.15 7.83 4.82
C TYR A 45 -8.90 7.52 3.97
N THR A 46 -7.80 7.09 4.60
CA THR A 46 -6.57 6.68 3.90
C THR A 46 -6.81 5.52 2.94
N ALA A 47 -7.62 4.52 3.34
CA ALA A 47 -7.97 3.41 2.45
C ALA A 47 -8.74 3.87 1.20
N LEU A 48 -9.63 4.86 1.34
CA LEU A 48 -10.34 5.45 0.20
C LEU A 48 -9.43 6.24 -0.71
N ILE A 49 -8.46 6.99 -0.16
CA ILE A 49 -7.43 7.67 -0.96
C ILE A 49 -6.66 6.64 -1.80
N LEU A 50 -6.16 5.57 -1.17
CA LEU A 50 -5.39 4.54 -1.87
C LEU A 50 -6.23 3.83 -2.94
N LYS A 51 -7.51 3.58 -2.65
CA LYS A 51 -8.46 3.02 -3.61
C LYS A 51 -8.67 3.96 -4.80
N LYS A 52 -8.94 5.24 -4.54
CA LYS A 52 -9.16 6.25 -5.56
C LYS A 52 -7.92 6.48 -6.41
N TRP A 53 -6.75 6.51 -5.77
CA TRP A 53 -5.46 6.60 -6.44
C TRP A 53 -5.23 5.42 -7.38
N LYS A 54 -5.57 4.20 -6.96
CA LYS A 54 -5.55 3.00 -7.81
C LYS A 54 -6.54 3.08 -8.97
N GLU A 55 -7.76 3.54 -8.73
CA GLU A 55 -8.80 3.71 -9.76
C GLU A 55 -8.40 4.74 -10.83
N GLU A 56 -7.68 5.79 -10.43
CA GLU A 56 -7.16 6.82 -11.34
C GLU A 56 -5.84 6.42 -12.03
N GLY A 57 -5.37 5.19 -11.82
CA GLY A 57 -4.22 4.63 -12.52
C GLY A 57 -2.87 4.90 -11.85
N CYS A 58 -2.86 5.26 -10.55
CA CYS A 58 -1.65 5.53 -9.75
C CYS A 58 -0.55 6.19 -10.57
N PRO A 59 -0.65 7.50 -10.92
CA PRO A 59 0.42 8.15 -11.67
C PRO A 59 1.73 7.83 -10.96
N PRO A 60 2.73 7.30 -11.67
CA PRO A 60 4.00 6.99 -11.05
C PRO A 60 4.46 8.25 -10.36
N VAL A 61 4.71 8.15 -9.06
CA VAL A 61 5.60 9.08 -8.39
C VAL A 61 6.83 9.17 -9.32
N THR A 62 7.18 10.40 -9.69
CA THR A 62 7.85 10.80 -10.95
C THR A 62 9.11 9.99 -11.36
N GLU A 63 9.74 10.27 -12.50
CA GLU A 63 11.00 9.58 -12.90
C GLU A 63 12.08 9.56 -11.81
N ALA A 64 12.10 10.57 -10.93
CA ALA A 64 12.95 10.62 -9.75
C ALA A 64 12.67 9.50 -8.73
N ASP A 65 11.41 9.10 -8.54
CA ASP A 65 11.03 8.00 -7.64
C ASP A 65 11.37 6.63 -8.22
N ARG A 66 11.31 6.47 -9.54
CA ARG A 66 11.86 5.28 -10.20
C ARG A 66 13.37 5.18 -9.99
N ALA A 67 14.07 6.31 -10.09
CA ALA A 67 15.51 6.36 -9.84
C ALA A 67 15.85 6.01 -8.37
N LEU A 68 15.08 6.50 -7.40
CA LEU A 68 15.27 6.20 -5.98
C LEU A 68 14.94 4.74 -5.61
N GLN A 69 13.90 4.15 -6.21
CA GLN A 69 13.60 2.73 -6.02
C GLN A 69 14.69 1.82 -6.61
N LEU A 70 15.23 2.18 -7.77
CA LEU A 70 16.36 1.47 -8.38
C LEU A 70 17.63 1.59 -7.52
N LEU A 71 17.95 2.79 -7.04
CA LEU A 71 19.10 3.03 -6.14
C LEU A 71 18.98 2.24 -4.84
N LYS A 72 17.79 2.21 -4.22
CA LYS A 72 17.53 1.43 -3.00
C LYS A 72 17.72 -0.07 -3.26
N GLY A 73 17.17 -0.60 -4.36
CA GLY A 73 17.34 -2.00 -4.75
C GLY A 73 18.77 -2.43 -5.08
N MET A 74 19.65 -1.49 -5.47
CA MET A 74 21.07 -1.74 -5.66
C MET A 74 21.86 -1.71 -4.34
N LEU A 75 21.53 -0.79 -3.43
CA LEU A 75 22.13 -0.68 -2.10
C LEU A 75 21.83 -1.91 -1.23
N ASP A 76 20.61 -2.43 -1.26
CA ASP A 76 20.20 -3.60 -0.49
C ASP A 76 20.92 -4.90 -0.97
N LYS A 77 21.32 -4.96 -2.25
CA LYS A 77 22.11 -6.07 -2.80
C LYS A 77 23.60 -6.04 -2.42
N ASN A 78 24.12 -4.88 -2.01
CA ASN A 78 25.52 -4.69 -1.62
C ASN A 78 25.75 -4.79 -0.09
N LYS A 79 24.68 -4.98 0.69
CA LYS A 79 24.76 -5.21 2.15
C LYS A 79 24.55 -6.68 2.54
N GLY A 80 24.63 -7.59 1.56
CA GLY A 80 24.71 -9.03 1.80
C GLY A 80 26.07 -9.44 2.33
#